data_AF-A0A3D2VZK5-F1
#
_entry.id   AF-A0A3D2VZK5-F1
#
_cell.length_a   1.000
_cell.length_b   1.000
_cell.length_c   1.000
_cell.angle_alpha   90.00
_cell.angle_beta   90.00
_cell.angle_gamma   90.00
#
_symmetry.space_group_name_H-M   'P 1'
#
loop_
_entity.id
_entity.type
_entity.pdbx_description
1 polymer ?
#
loop_
_entity_poly.entity_id
_entity_poly.type
_entity_poly.pdbx_seq_one_letter_code
_entity_poly.pdbx_strand_id
1 'polypeptide(L)'
;MAGIGGAVAPFLNDRLSTVAGLMTFYLIATGWATARRRSGVGVAEVAGLFVALAGAASIYTLTYMARQTADGTLDNSPPQGFYIFVLVSTIAVLGDLKVVLRRGISGAQRVARHVWRMCFGLFVATGSLFLGQMQIFPEWLRETPVLYVAALAPLPFLLFWMLHVRLSRRYNPKPALA
;
A
#
# COMPACT_ATOMS: atom_id res chain seq x y z
N MET A 1 -0.50 -1.00 14.79
CA MET A 1 0.90 -0.56 14.62
C MET A 1 1.07 0.48 13.51
N ALA A 2 0.72 0.21 12.24
CA ALA A 2 0.92 1.17 11.15
C ALA A 2 0.32 2.58 11.38
N GLY A 3 -0.89 2.68 11.96
CA GLY A 3 -1.51 3.98 12.28
C GLY A 3 -0.79 4.75 13.39
N ILE A 4 -0.28 4.07 14.42
CA ILE A 4 0.49 4.69 15.50
C ILE A 4 1.85 5.14 14.96
N GLY A 5 2.55 4.28 14.21
CA GLY A 5 3.82 4.62 13.58
C GLY A 5 3.71 5.82 12.65
N GLY A 6 2.66 5.86 11.80
CA GLY A 6 2.40 6.99 10.92
C GLY A 6 2.05 8.29 11.65
N ALA A 7 1.43 8.22 12.83
CA ALA A 7 1.09 9.39 13.62
C ALA A 7 2.26 9.91 14.48
N VAL A 8 3.16 9.03 14.93
CA VAL A 8 4.28 9.38 15.82
C VAL A 8 5.53 9.81 15.05
N ALA A 9 5.78 9.22 13.88
CA ALA A 9 6.98 9.48 13.08
C ALA A 9 7.24 10.97 12.73
N PRO A 10 6.22 11.84 12.52
CA PRO A 10 6.45 13.27 12.32
C PRO A 10 7.16 13.95 13.50
N PHE A 11 6.90 13.50 14.73
CA PHE A 11 7.54 14.02 15.95
C PHE A 11 8.99 13.56 16.10
N LEU A 12 9.41 12.56 15.31
CA LEU A 12 10.78 12.04 15.27
C LEU A 12 11.56 12.57 14.06
N ASN A 13 10.98 13.50 13.29
CA ASN A 13 11.49 13.95 11.99
C ASN A 13 11.75 12.77 11.03
N ASP A 14 10.88 11.75 11.03
CA ASP A 14 10.95 10.63 10.07
C ASP A 14 9.73 10.66 9.14
N ARG A 15 9.84 11.47 8.08
CA ARG A 15 8.77 11.63 7.10
C ARG A 15 8.56 10.39 6.23
N LEU A 16 9.60 9.58 6.01
CA LEU A 16 9.46 8.35 5.23
C LEU A 16 8.61 7.33 5.98
N SER A 17 8.87 7.12 7.27
CA SER A 17 8.06 6.24 8.12
C SER A 17 6.63 6.77 8.31
N THR A 18 6.45 8.10 8.34
CA THR A 18 5.11 8.73 8.34
C THR A 18 4.31 8.30 7.10
N VAL A 19 4.90 8.49 5.91
CA VAL A 19 4.30 8.11 4.63
C VAL A 19 4.00 6.61 4.60
N ALA A 20 4.97 5.78 4.95
CA ALA A 20 4.83 4.33 4.94
C ALA A 20 3.71 3.86 5.87
N GLY A 21 3.65 4.39 7.10
CA GLY A 21 2.66 4.04 8.10
C GLY A 21 1.24 4.43 7.72
N LEU A 22 1.04 5.69 7.31
CA LEU A 22 -0.28 6.20 6.91
C LEU A 22 -0.79 5.53 5.63
N MET A 23 0.07 5.34 4.63
CA MET A 23 -0.28 4.63 3.40
C MET A 23 -0.69 3.19 3.71
N THR A 24 0.08 2.49 4.54
CA THR A 24 -0.22 1.11 4.94
C THR A 24 -1.55 1.02 5.67
N PHE A 25 -1.80 1.93 6.61
CA PHE A 25 -3.08 2.01 7.31
C PHE A 25 -4.24 2.22 6.35
N TYR A 26 -4.11 3.18 5.43
CA TYR A 26 -5.10 3.44 4.39
C TYR A 26 -5.37 2.19 3.53
N LEU A 27 -4.33 1.50 3.05
CA LEU A 27 -4.46 0.30 2.22
C LEU A 27 -5.17 -0.83 2.97
N ILE A 28 -4.78 -1.11 4.21
CA ILE A 28 -5.39 -2.18 5.01
C ILE A 28 -6.85 -1.85 5.32
N ALA A 29 -7.17 -0.62 5.75
CA ALA A 29 -8.52 -0.21 6.11
C ALA A 29 -9.48 -0.31 4.92
N THR A 30 -9.07 0.20 3.77
CA THR A 30 -9.86 0.16 2.52
C THR A 30 -9.90 -1.23 1.88
N GLY A 31 -8.83 -2.02 2.01
CA GLY A 31 -8.80 -3.43 1.61
C GLY A 31 -9.78 -4.26 2.44
N TRP A 32 -9.85 -4.03 3.74
CA TRP A 32 -10.81 -4.67 4.64
C TRP A 32 -12.25 -4.25 4.34
N ALA A 33 -12.48 -2.95 4.14
CA ALA A 33 -13.79 -2.45 3.73
C ALA A 33 -14.27 -3.08 2.40
N THR A 34 -13.35 -3.27 1.45
CA THR A 34 -13.62 -3.94 0.17
C THR A 34 -14.04 -5.41 0.34
N ALA A 35 -13.52 -6.11 1.35
CA ALA A 35 -13.91 -7.49 1.63
C ALA A 35 -15.27 -7.61 2.33
N ARG A 36 -15.61 -6.64 3.21
CA ARG A 36 -16.87 -6.67 3.98
C ARG A 36 -18.08 -6.19 3.18
N ARG A 37 -17.94 -5.21 2.30
CA ARG A 37 -19.08 -4.61 1.59
C ARG A 37 -19.44 -5.39 0.32
N ARG A 38 -20.72 -5.73 0.17
CA ARG A 38 -21.21 -6.59 -0.93
C ARG A 38 -21.67 -5.82 -2.17
N SER A 39 -22.06 -4.55 -2.08
CA SER A 39 -22.53 -3.77 -3.24
C SER A 39 -22.60 -2.25 -2.99
N GLY A 40 -22.39 -1.47 -4.04
CA GLY A 40 -22.64 -0.02 -4.10
C GLY A 40 -21.43 0.86 -3.78
N VAL A 41 -21.46 2.10 -4.29
CA VAL A 41 -20.59 3.20 -3.85
C VAL A 41 -21.35 3.99 -2.79
N GLY A 42 -20.75 4.15 -1.62
CA GLY A 42 -21.25 5.00 -0.55
C GLY A 42 -20.23 6.06 -0.15
N VAL A 43 -20.52 6.73 0.96
CA VAL A 43 -19.69 7.81 1.51
C VAL A 43 -18.26 7.35 1.81
N ALA A 44 -18.07 6.08 2.21
CA ALA A 44 -16.74 5.58 2.55
C ALA A 44 -15.82 5.41 1.34
N GLU A 45 -16.35 5.08 0.17
CA GLU A 45 -15.57 4.95 -1.06
C GLU A 45 -15.13 6.33 -1.57
N VAL A 46 -16.02 7.33 -1.44
CA VAL A 46 -15.71 8.74 -1.77
C VAL A 46 -14.70 9.31 -0.78
N ALA A 47 -14.93 9.13 0.53
CA ALA A 47 -13.98 9.54 1.57
C ALA A 47 -12.61 8.86 1.40
N GLY A 48 -12.60 7.57 1.07
CA GLY A 48 -11.40 6.82 0.75
C GLY A 48 -10.62 7.40 -0.44
N LEU A 49 -11.32 7.83 -1.49
CA LEU A 49 -10.70 8.52 -2.63
C LEU A 49 -10.06 9.86 -2.21
N PHE A 50 -10.75 10.68 -1.40
CA PHE A 50 -10.17 11.94 -0.90
C PHE A 50 -8.94 11.70 -0.02
N VAL A 51 -8.98 10.70 0.86
CA VAL A 51 -7.81 10.31 1.66
C VAL A 51 -6.67 9.85 0.77
N ALA A 52 -6.95 9.07 -0.28
CA ALA A 52 -5.95 8.62 -1.24
C ALA A 52 -5.32 9.79 -2.01
N LEU A 53 -6.12 10.76 -2.45
CA LEU A 53 -5.67 11.95 -3.16
C LEU A 53 -4.81 12.84 -2.27
N ALA A 54 -5.27 13.12 -1.04
CA ALA A 54 -4.50 13.89 -0.08
C ALA A 54 -3.16 13.20 0.24
N GLY A 55 -3.18 11.89 0.51
CA GLY A 55 -1.96 11.12 0.75
C GLY A 55 -1.01 11.12 -0.44
N ALA A 56 -1.52 10.91 -1.66
CA ALA A 56 -0.71 10.97 -2.88
C ALA A 56 -0.08 12.37 -3.05
N ALA A 57 -0.86 13.44 -2.90
CA ALA A 57 -0.36 14.81 -2.98
C ALA A 57 0.75 15.06 -1.96
N SER A 58 0.58 14.65 -0.70
CA SER A 58 1.62 14.75 0.33
C SER A 58 2.89 13.96 -0.02
N ILE A 59 2.76 12.77 -0.59
CA ILE A 59 3.93 11.96 -0.99
C ILE A 59 4.66 12.61 -2.16
N TYR A 60 3.95 13.14 -3.14
CA TYR A 60 4.53 13.88 -4.27
C TYR A 60 5.26 15.14 -3.81
N THR A 61 4.69 15.92 -2.88
CA THR A 61 5.34 17.12 -2.35
C THR A 61 6.59 16.77 -1.56
N LEU A 62 6.55 15.75 -0.69
CA LEU A 62 7.72 15.28 0.05
C LEU A 62 8.83 14.77 -0.89
N THR A 63 8.47 14.02 -1.93
CA THR A 63 9.42 13.54 -2.94
C THR A 63 10.06 14.70 -3.69
N TYR A 64 9.27 15.73 -4.04
CA TYR A 64 9.79 16.94 -4.67
C TYR A 64 10.76 17.69 -3.75
N MET A 65 10.40 17.89 -2.48
CA MET A 65 11.28 18.53 -1.48
C MET A 65 12.59 17.76 -1.29
N ALA A 66 12.53 16.42 -1.23
CA ALA A 66 13.72 15.57 -1.10
C ALA A 66 14.70 15.73 -2.27
N ARG A 67 14.20 15.97 -3.49
CA ARG A 67 15.03 16.22 -4.69
C ARG A 67 15.68 17.61 -4.71
N GLN A 68 15.10 18.58 -4.01
CA GLN A 68 15.59 19.95 -3.96
C GLN A 68 16.61 20.18 -2.83
N THR A 69 16.81 19.19 -1.96
CA THR A 69 17.75 19.30 -0.83
C THR A 69 19.18 19.11 -1.33
N ALA A 70 20.10 19.97 -0.90
CA ALA A 70 21.50 19.98 -1.37
C ALA A 70 22.22 18.64 -1.15
N ASP A 71 21.90 17.95 -0.06
CA ASP A 71 22.47 16.64 0.28
C ASP A 71 21.76 15.46 -0.41
N GLY A 72 20.72 15.74 -1.21
CA GLY A 72 19.95 14.73 -1.92
C GLY A 72 19.26 13.73 -1.00
N THR A 73 18.99 14.09 0.27
CA THR A 73 18.26 13.26 1.24
C THR A 73 17.24 14.12 1.99
N LEU A 74 16.16 13.48 2.46
CA LEU A 74 15.18 14.08 3.36
C LEU A 74 15.15 13.23 4.62
N ASP A 75 15.49 13.81 5.77
CA ASP A 75 15.54 13.11 7.06
C ASP A 75 16.41 11.84 7.03
N ASN A 76 17.64 11.95 6.49
CA ASN A 76 18.57 10.83 6.22
C ASN A 76 18.04 9.75 5.25
N SER A 77 16.88 9.97 4.65
CA SER A 77 16.27 9.04 3.71
C SER A 77 16.53 9.47 2.27
N PRO A 78 17.06 8.58 1.42
CA PRO A 78 17.25 8.87 0.00
C PRO A 78 15.88 9.06 -0.71
N PRO A 79 15.76 9.98 -1.68
CA PRO A 79 14.55 10.24 -2.46
C PRO A 79 13.97 8.99 -3.12
N GLN A 80 14.83 8.03 -3.44
CA GLN A 80 14.51 6.72 -3.98
C GLN A 80 13.50 5.96 -3.10
N GLY A 81 13.58 6.12 -1.77
CA GLY A 81 12.65 5.52 -0.82
C GLY A 81 11.21 5.99 -1.00
N PHE A 82 10.99 7.21 -1.52
CA PHE A 82 9.66 7.77 -1.74
C PHE A 82 9.03 7.32 -3.08
N TYR A 83 9.84 6.93 -4.07
CA TYR A 83 9.33 6.59 -5.41
C TYR A 83 8.37 5.40 -5.43
N ILE A 84 8.62 4.39 -4.60
CA ILE A 84 7.71 3.26 -4.47
C ILE A 84 6.34 3.71 -3.92
N PHE A 85 6.33 4.62 -2.94
CA PHE A 85 5.10 5.16 -2.37
C PHE A 85 4.37 6.08 -3.34
N VAL A 86 5.09 6.84 -4.17
CA VAL A 86 4.51 7.57 -5.30
C VAL A 86 3.76 6.61 -6.22
N LEU A 87 4.44 5.57 -6.73
CA LEU A 87 3.83 4.58 -7.64
C LEU A 87 2.57 3.94 -7.04
N VAL A 88 2.66 3.49 -5.79
CA VAL A 88 1.59 2.79 -5.07
C VAL A 88 0.41 3.72 -4.80
N SER A 89 0.69 4.96 -4.38
CA SER A 89 -0.34 5.97 -4.15
C SER A 89 -1.12 6.29 -5.43
N THR A 90 -0.43 6.42 -6.56
CA THR A 90 -1.05 6.63 -7.88
C THR A 90 -1.92 5.45 -8.28
N ILE A 91 -1.44 4.20 -8.12
CA ILE A 91 -2.24 3.00 -8.40
C ILE A 91 -3.50 2.97 -7.51
N ALA A 92 -3.37 3.34 -6.23
CA ALA A 92 -4.49 3.38 -5.29
C ALA A 92 -5.53 4.44 -5.66
N VAL A 93 -5.10 5.66 -6.01
CA VAL A 93 -5.97 6.76 -6.47
C VAL A 93 -6.71 6.36 -7.74
N LEU A 94 -6.00 5.85 -8.76
CA LEU A 94 -6.62 5.41 -10.01
C LEU A 94 -7.61 4.26 -9.79
N GLY A 95 -7.27 3.33 -8.90
CA GLY A 95 -8.14 2.22 -8.51
C GLY A 95 -9.42 2.70 -7.83
N ASP A 96 -9.32 3.67 -6.92
CA ASP A 96 -10.48 4.21 -6.20
C ASP A 96 -11.35 5.10 -7.08
N LEU A 97 -10.74 5.92 -7.92
CA LEU A 97 -11.44 6.70 -8.93
C LEU A 97 -12.25 5.78 -9.85
N LYS A 98 -11.67 4.68 -10.32
CA LYS A 98 -12.38 3.69 -11.13
C LYS A 98 -13.59 3.08 -10.41
N VAL A 99 -13.50 2.84 -9.10
CA VAL A 99 -14.62 2.30 -8.30
C VAL A 99 -15.75 3.33 -8.19
N VAL A 100 -15.42 4.58 -7.90
CA VAL A 100 -16.38 5.67 -7.79
C VAL A 100 -17.08 5.92 -9.13
N LEU A 101 -16.32 6.02 -10.22
CA LEU A 101 -16.86 6.24 -11.57
C LEU A 101 -17.76 5.10 -12.05
N ARG A 102 -17.43 3.84 -11.72
CA ARG A 102 -18.22 2.66 -12.09
C ARG A 102 -19.37 2.34 -11.13
N ARG A 103 -19.59 3.19 -10.11
CA ARG A 103 -20.61 3.00 -9.06
C ARG A 103 -20.50 1.65 -8.32
N GLY A 104 -19.30 1.09 -8.26
CA GLY A 104 -18.99 -0.12 -7.52
C GLY A 104 -18.17 -1.13 -8.30
N ILE A 105 -17.75 -2.20 -7.60
CA ILE A 105 -17.03 -3.34 -8.17
C ILE A 105 -17.53 -4.64 -7.54
N SER A 106 -17.54 -5.72 -8.31
CA SER A 106 -17.99 -7.04 -7.86
C SER A 106 -17.08 -8.16 -8.39
N GLY A 107 -17.28 -9.38 -7.89
CA GLY A 107 -16.56 -10.57 -8.33
C GLY A 107 -15.03 -10.44 -8.25
N ALA A 108 -14.35 -10.80 -9.35
CA ALA A 108 -12.91 -10.79 -9.49
C ALA A 108 -12.26 -9.43 -9.18
N GLN A 109 -12.88 -8.31 -9.59
CA GLN A 109 -12.32 -6.97 -9.37
C GLN A 109 -12.26 -6.61 -7.89
N ARG A 110 -13.29 -7.01 -7.12
CA ARG A 110 -13.36 -6.78 -5.67
C ARG A 110 -12.29 -7.60 -4.95
N VAL A 111 -12.15 -8.88 -5.29
CA VAL A 111 -11.13 -9.76 -4.70
C VAL A 111 -9.72 -9.25 -5.06
N ALA A 112 -9.49 -8.87 -6.31
CA ALA A 112 -8.20 -8.32 -6.73
C ALA A 112 -7.87 -7.02 -5.98
N ARG A 113 -8.84 -6.11 -5.79
CA ARG A 113 -8.64 -4.88 -5.00
C ARG A 113 -8.28 -5.19 -3.54
N HIS A 114 -8.95 -6.17 -2.93
CA HIS A 114 -8.65 -6.59 -1.56
C HIS A 114 -7.25 -7.20 -1.43
N VAL A 115 -6.94 -8.19 -2.27
CA VAL A 115 -5.66 -8.89 -2.28
C VAL A 115 -4.51 -7.92 -2.49
N TRP A 116 -4.60 -7.02 -3.47
CA TRP A 116 -3.48 -6.11 -3.74
C TRP A 116 -3.19 -5.19 -2.55
N ARG A 117 -4.24 -4.65 -1.93
CA ARG A 117 -4.11 -3.74 -0.79
C ARG A 117 -3.55 -4.46 0.44
N MET A 118 -3.98 -5.70 0.70
CA MET A 118 -3.49 -6.49 1.82
C MET A 118 -2.06 -6.98 1.61
N CYS A 119 -1.73 -7.54 0.44
CA CYS A 119 -0.37 -8.03 0.17
C CYS A 119 0.64 -6.88 0.11
N PHE A 120 0.27 -5.73 -0.45
CA PHE A 120 1.16 -4.57 -0.44
C PHE A 120 1.31 -3.98 0.97
N GLY A 121 0.23 -3.92 1.76
CA GLY A 121 0.32 -3.54 3.17
C GLY A 121 1.23 -4.48 3.97
N LEU A 122 1.17 -5.78 3.69
CA LEU A 122 2.07 -6.77 4.27
C LEU A 122 3.52 -6.54 3.84
N PHE A 123 3.77 -6.25 2.55
CA PHE A 123 5.10 -5.89 2.05
C PHE A 123 5.70 -4.69 2.79
N VAL A 124 4.91 -3.61 3.01
CA VAL A 124 5.41 -2.46 3.76
C VAL A 124 5.71 -2.84 5.21
N ALA A 125 4.84 -3.62 5.85
CA ALA A 125 5.06 -4.07 7.22
C ALA A 125 6.31 -4.94 7.37
N THR A 126 6.51 -5.94 6.50
CA THR A 126 7.68 -6.81 6.51
C THR A 126 8.93 -6.06 6.09
N GLY A 127 8.85 -5.15 5.11
CA GLY A 127 9.94 -4.27 4.71
C GLY A 127 10.41 -3.36 5.84
N SER A 128 9.48 -2.72 6.55
CA SER A 128 9.81 -1.88 7.71
C SER A 128 10.45 -2.67 8.84
N LEU A 129 9.97 -3.89 9.13
CA LEU A 129 10.53 -4.74 10.18
C LEU A 129 11.90 -5.30 9.80
N PHE A 130 11.99 -6.01 8.67
CA PHE A 130 13.19 -6.79 8.32
C PHE A 130 14.26 -5.95 7.65
N LEU A 131 13.90 -4.91 6.87
CA LEU A 131 14.87 -4.04 6.20
C LEU A 131 15.07 -2.71 6.95
N GLY A 132 13.99 -2.12 7.45
CA GLY A 132 14.04 -0.85 8.17
C GLY A 132 14.60 -0.95 9.60
N GLN A 133 14.59 -2.15 10.20
CA GLN A 133 15.07 -2.40 11.56
C GLN A 133 16.06 -3.56 11.62
N MET A 134 16.93 -3.75 10.63
CA MET A 134 17.92 -4.83 10.60
C MET A 134 18.76 -4.94 11.88
N GLN A 135 19.04 -3.81 12.53
CA GLN A 135 19.82 -3.71 13.76
C GLN A 135 19.24 -4.48 14.96
N ILE A 136 17.94 -4.79 14.97
CA ILE A 136 17.32 -5.55 16.09
C ILE A 136 17.61 -7.05 15.98
N PHE A 137 18.06 -7.52 14.82
CA PHE A 137 18.32 -8.94 14.57
C PHE A 137 19.77 -9.30 14.91
N PRO A 138 20.01 -10.53 15.42
CA PRO A 138 21.35 -11.00 15.74
C PRO A 138 22.24 -11.07 14.49
N GLU A 139 23.56 -10.92 14.66
CA GLU A 139 24.54 -10.82 13.56
C GLU A 139 24.47 -11.98 12.58
N TRP A 140 24.39 -13.21 13.10
CA TRP A 140 24.27 -14.42 12.28
C TRP A 140 23.07 -14.40 11.32
N LEU A 141 22.00 -13.66 11.65
CA LEU A 141 20.83 -13.55 10.79
C LEU A 141 20.96 -12.38 9.80
N ARG A 142 21.64 -11.29 10.19
CA ARG A 142 21.92 -10.12 9.33
C ARG A 142 22.81 -10.46 8.15
N GLU A 143 23.71 -11.42 8.32
CA GLU A 143 24.61 -11.89 7.25
C GLU A 143 23.93 -12.82 6.24
N THR A 144 22.71 -13.29 6.54
CA THR A 144 21.96 -14.20 5.67
C THR A 144 20.94 -13.46 4.80
N PRO A 145 20.60 -14.00 3.61
CA PRO A 145 19.56 -13.41 2.76
C PRO A 145 18.14 -13.57 3.32
N VAL A 146 17.96 -14.25 4.47
CA VAL A 146 16.65 -14.61 5.03
C VAL A 146 15.80 -13.36 5.30
N LEU A 147 16.40 -12.29 5.82
CA LEU A 147 15.68 -11.03 6.10
C LEU A 147 15.16 -10.38 4.82
N TYR A 148 15.95 -10.41 3.73
CA TYR A 148 15.53 -9.90 2.43
C TYR A 148 14.41 -10.76 1.83
N VAL A 149 14.53 -12.08 1.92
CA VAL A 149 13.48 -13.00 1.46
C VAL A 149 12.18 -12.75 2.23
N ALA A 150 12.23 -12.65 3.56
CA ALA A 150 11.07 -12.38 4.40
C ALA A 150 10.44 -11.01 4.11
N ALA A 151 11.26 -9.99 3.87
CA ALA A 151 10.81 -8.65 3.49
C ALA A 151 10.08 -8.64 2.14
N LEU A 152 10.69 -9.27 1.12
CA LEU A 152 10.24 -9.19 -0.28
C LEU A 152 9.19 -10.26 -0.64
N ALA A 153 9.06 -11.34 0.13
CA ALA A 153 8.13 -12.44 -0.13
C ALA A 153 6.69 -12.03 -0.45
N PRO A 154 6.10 -10.97 0.15
CA PRO A 154 4.73 -10.58 -0.20
C PRO A 154 4.57 -10.10 -1.65
N LEU A 155 5.64 -9.68 -2.34
CA LEU A 155 5.59 -9.22 -3.75
C LEU A 155 5.31 -10.35 -4.76
N PRO A 156 6.01 -11.50 -4.77
CA PRO A 156 5.64 -12.61 -5.63
C PRO A 156 4.25 -13.15 -5.30
N PHE A 157 3.85 -13.20 -4.01
CA PHE A 157 2.48 -13.56 -3.64
C PHE A 157 1.45 -12.58 -4.20
N LEU A 158 1.71 -11.27 -4.13
CA LEU A 158 0.88 -10.24 -4.74
C LEU A 158 0.69 -10.50 -6.24
N LEU A 159 1.78 -10.73 -6.98
CA LEU A 159 1.72 -10.98 -8.43
C LEU A 159 0.94 -12.27 -8.74
N PHE A 160 1.28 -13.37 -8.05
CA PHE A 160 0.61 -14.65 -8.21
C PHE A 160 -0.91 -14.53 -7.99
N TRP A 161 -1.33 -13.97 -6.86
CA TRP A 161 -2.75 -13.86 -6.53
C TRP A 161 -3.48 -12.86 -7.43
N MET A 162 -2.83 -11.79 -7.85
CA MET A 162 -3.41 -10.84 -8.82
C MET A 162 -3.70 -11.50 -10.16
N LEU A 163 -2.76 -12.30 -10.68
CA LEU A 163 -2.95 -13.06 -11.91
C LEU A 163 -4.01 -14.14 -11.73
N HIS A 164 -3.92 -14.95 -10.67
CA HIS A 164 -4.85 -16.04 -10.39
C HIS A 164 -6.30 -15.54 -10.23
N VAL A 165 -6.53 -14.45 -9.49
CA VAL A 165 -7.87 -13.90 -9.28
C VAL A 165 -8.45 -13.30 -10.56
N ARG A 166 -7.64 -12.61 -11.38
CA ARG A 166 -8.10 -11.97 -12.61
C ARG A 166 -8.36 -12.97 -13.74
N LEU A 167 -7.60 -14.08 -13.79
CA LEU A 167 -7.70 -15.09 -14.84
C LEU A 167 -8.66 -16.23 -14.49
N SER A 168 -8.95 -16.45 -13.20
CA SER A 168 -9.84 -17.53 -12.78
C SER A 168 -11.31 -17.19 -13.07
N ARG A 169 -11.96 -18.06 -13.86
CA ARG A 169 -13.40 -18.01 -14.16
C ARG A 169 -14.28 -18.16 -12.91
N ARG A 170 -13.73 -18.66 -11.79
CA ARG A 170 -14.45 -18.86 -10.52
C ARG A 170 -15.01 -17.56 -9.93
N TYR A 171 -14.41 -16.43 -10.27
CA TYR A 171 -14.79 -15.11 -9.73
C TYR A 171 -15.61 -14.26 -10.71
N ASN A 172 -15.96 -14.79 -11.89
CA ASN A 172 -16.89 -14.12 -12.79
C ASN A 172 -18.32 -14.26 -12.26
N PRO A 173 -19.12 -13.18 -12.27
CA PRO A 173 -20.53 -13.29 -11.97
C PRO A 173 -21.17 -14.26 -12.97
N LYS A 174 -21.89 -15.26 -12.47
CA LYS A 174 -22.72 -16.12 -13.33
C LYS A 174 -23.75 -15.21 -14.02
N PRO A 175 -23.98 -15.36 -15.34
CA PRO A 175 -25.08 -14.65 -15.99
C PRO A 175 -26.37 -15.00 -15.25
N ALA A 176 -27.17 -13.99 -14.91
CA ALA A 176 -28.50 -14.22 -14.37
C ALA A 176 -29.27 -15.06 -15.39
N LEU A 177 -29.73 -16.24 -14.97
CA LEU A 177 -30.67 -17.00 -15.78
C LEU A 177 -31.92 -16.13 -15.92
N ALA A 178 -32.25 -15.79 -17.17
CA ALA A 178 -33.37 -14.96 -17.56
C ALA A 178 -34.70 -15.63 -17.23
#